data_AF-A0A7S0BIX7-F1
#
_entry.id   AF-A0A7S0BIX7-F1
#
_cell.length_a   1.000
_cell.length_b   1.000
_cell.length_c   1.000
_cell.angle_alpha   90.00
_cell.angle_beta   90.00
_cell.angle_gamma   90.00
#
_symmetry.space_group_name_H-M   'P 1'
#
loop_
_entity.id
_entity.type
_entity.pdbx_description
1 polymer ?
#
loop_
_entity_poly.entity_id
_entity_poly.type
_entity_poly.pdbx_seq_one_letter_code
_entity_poly.pdbx_strand_id
1 'polypeptide(L)'
;RQPRFLFAGWDRHYGFQLYQSDPSGNFGGWKATAIGANSTAAQSILKSDYKEDISLKGALSLVIKVLSRTMDSTTLSPDKLELSTLSLSHDGSEIVHHQLREDELETLLKEANLLAPLKPES
;
A
#
# COMPACT_ATOMS: atom_id res chain seq x y z
N ARG A 1 18.80 -11.68 -6.74
CA ARG A 1 18.16 -11.14 -5.52
C ARG A 1 17.25 -12.24 -4.96
N GLN A 2 17.37 -12.56 -3.68
CA GLN A 2 16.49 -13.53 -3.03
C GLN A 2 15.10 -12.89 -2.78
N PRO A 3 14.00 -13.66 -2.87
CA PRO A 3 12.65 -13.12 -2.70
C PRO A 3 12.39 -12.74 -1.24
N ARG A 4 11.70 -11.62 -1.03
CA ARG A 4 11.12 -11.21 0.25
C ARG A 4 9.61 -11.23 0.08
N PHE A 5 8.89 -11.74 1.07
CA PHE A 5 7.43 -11.77 1.02
C PHE A 5 6.83 -10.85 2.06
N LEU A 6 5.66 -10.32 1.71
CA LEU A 6 4.81 -9.57 2.60
C LEU A 6 3.49 -10.33 2.70
N PHE A 7 3.07 -10.62 3.91
CA PHE A 7 1.83 -11.32 4.22
C PHE A 7 0.93 -10.36 4.97
N ALA A 8 -0.26 -10.10 4.43
CA ALA A 8 -1.31 -9.35 5.11
C ALA A 8 -2.51 -10.28 5.31
N GLY A 9 -3.12 -10.24 6.49
CA GLY A 9 -4.25 -11.09 6.81
C GLY A 9 -5.03 -10.60 8.02
N TRP A 10 -6.13 -11.29 8.30
CA TRP A 10 -6.93 -11.06 9.50
C TRP A 10 -7.29 -12.39 10.14
N ASP A 11 -7.26 -12.43 11.47
CA ASP A 11 -7.83 -13.53 12.24
C ASP A 11 -8.58 -13.03 13.48
N ARG A 12 -9.31 -13.93 14.13
CA ARG A 12 -10.16 -13.62 15.30
C ARG A 12 -9.36 -13.37 16.59
N HIS A 13 -8.09 -13.77 16.65
CA HIS A 13 -7.28 -13.71 17.86
C HIS A 13 -6.46 -12.42 17.95
N TYR A 14 -5.91 -11.99 16.82
CA TYR A 14 -4.97 -10.88 16.71
C TYR A 14 -5.44 -9.77 15.76
N GLY A 15 -6.54 -9.99 15.04
CA GLY A 15 -7.07 -9.02 14.08
C GLY A 15 -6.19 -8.90 12.83
N PHE A 16 -6.09 -7.69 12.28
CA PHE A 16 -5.27 -7.41 11.11
C PHE A 16 -3.78 -7.50 11.42
N GLN A 17 -3.06 -8.27 10.61
CA GLN A 17 -1.65 -8.55 10.80
C GLN A 17 -0.89 -8.37 9.49
N LEU A 18 0.32 -7.85 9.62
CA LEU A 18 1.25 -7.67 8.51
C LEU A 18 2.59 -8.29 8.91
N TYR A 19 3.02 -9.30 8.16
CA TYR A 19 4.28 -9.99 8.38
C TYR A 19 5.19 -9.83 7.16
N GLN A 20 6.47 -9.65 7.43
CA GLN A 20 7.50 -9.66 6.40
C GLN A 20 8.43 -10.83 6.66
N SER A 21 8.73 -11.62 5.62
CA SER A 21 9.79 -12.63 5.68
C SER A 21 11.02 -12.20 4.90
N ASP A 22 12.18 -12.58 5.42
CA ASP A 22 13.45 -12.47 4.71
C ASP A 22 13.98 -13.85 4.25
N PRO A 23 14.93 -13.89 3.31
CA PRO A 23 15.47 -15.15 2.79
C PRO A 23 16.19 -16.02 3.83
N SER A 24 16.52 -15.47 5.00
CA SER A 24 17.15 -16.23 6.09
C SER A 24 16.15 -17.04 6.91
N GLY A 25 14.85 -16.89 6.63
CA GLY A 25 13.76 -17.52 7.37
C GLY A 25 13.30 -16.70 8.58
N ASN A 26 13.85 -15.51 8.78
CA ASN A 26 13.40 -14.61 9.82
C ASN A 26 12.11 -13.90 9.36
N PHE A 27 11.14 -13.82 10.25
CA PHE A 27 9.88 -13.11 10.02
C PHE A 27 9.60 -12.16 11.18
N GLY A 28 9.00 -11.02 10.87
CA GLY A 28 8.64 -10.00 11.84
C GLY A 28 7.27 -9.40 11.56
N GLY A 29 6.52 -9.10 12.62
CA GLY A 29 5.26 -8.37 12.55
C GLY A 29 5.51 -6.86 12.44
N TRP A 30 4.72 -6.19 11.60
CA TRP A 30 4.84 -4.77 11.32
C TRP A 30 3.47 -4.10 11.40
N LYS A 31 3.43 -2.82 11.78
CA LYS A 31 2.22 -1.99 11.64
C LYS A 31 2.14 -1.39 10.23
N ALA A 32 3.29 -1.01 9.69
CA ALA A 32 3.48 -0.63 8.30
C ALA A 32 4.92 -0.98 7.89
N THR A 33 5.09 -1.56 6.71
CA THR A 33 6.42 -1.86 6.16
C THR A 33 6.41 -1.74 4.64
N ALA A 34 7.61 -1.63 4.07
CA ALA A 34 7.85 -1.60 2.64
C ALA A 34 9.04 -2.51 2.31
N ILE A 35 8.92 -3.24 1.21
CA ILE A 35 9.98 -4.09 0.65
C ILE A 35 10.30 -3.64 -0.78
N GLY A 36 11.39 -4.14 -1.36
CA GLY A 36 11.79 -3.82 -2.73
C GLY A 36 12.79 -2.67 -2.84
N ALA A 37 12.71 -1.93 -3.94
CA ALA A 37 13.56 -0.77 -4.24
C ALA A 37 13.18 0.42 -3.36
N ASN A 38 14.16 1.22 -2.96
CA ASN A 38 13.96 2.42 -2.14
C ASN A 38 13.17 2.18 -0.82
N SER A 39 13.17 0.94 -0.31
CA SER A 39 12.44 0.58 0.91
C SER A 39 12.89 1.37 2.13
N THR A 40 14.16 1.79 2.20
CA THR A 40 14.67 2.65 3.28
C THR A 40 13.97 4.01 3.31
N ALA A 41 13.80 4.65 2.15
CA ALA A 41 13.07 5.92 2.06
C ALA A 41 11.58 5.73 2.36
N ALA A 42 10.98 4.65 1.86
CA ALA A 42 9.59 4.30 2.16
C ALA A 42 9.36 4.10 3.66
N GLN A 43 10.25 3.37 4.34
CA GLN A 43 10.16 3.16 5.79
C GLN A 43 10.28 4.46 6.57
N SER A 44 11.11 5.42 6.16
CA SER A 44 11.20 6.71 6.83
C SER A 44 9.89 7.50 6.76
N ILE A 45 9.22 7.50 5.60
CA ILE A 45 7.92 8.16 5.43
C ILE A 45 6.84 7.44 6.25
N LEU A 46 6.80 6.11 6.19
CA LEU A 46 5.87 5.31 6.98
C LEU A 46 6.03 5.56 8.48
N LYS A 47 7.26 5.63 9.00
CA LYS A 47 7.51 5.92 10.42
C LYS A 47 7.06 7.31 10.86
N SER A 48 7.15 8.30 9.96
CA SER A 48 6.76 9.68 10.24
C SER A 48 5.24 9.89 10.19
N ASP A 49 4.59 9.31 9.18
CA ASP A 49 3.23 9.69 8.80
C ASP A 49 2.17 8.66 9.18
N TYR A 50 2.57 7.41 9.48
CA TYR A 50 1.63 6.39 9.96
C TYR A 50 1.12 6.72 11.36
N LYS A 51 -0.17 6.47 11.58
CA LYS A 51 -0.83 6.57 12.88
C LYS A 51 -1.62 5.31 13.15
N GLU A 52 -1.74 4.92 14.42
CA GLU A 52 -2.44 3.69 14.81
C GLU A 52 -3.94 3.74 14.51
N ASP A 53 -4.53 4.93 14.51
CA ASP A 53 -5.95 5.21 14.26
C ASP A 53 -6.23 5.61 12.80
N ILE A 54 -5.31 5.29 11.88
CA ILE A 54 -5.46 5.65 10.47
C ILE A 54 -6.67 4.96 9.83
N SER A 55 -7.51 5.74 9.15
CA SER A 55 -8.62 5.20 8.37
C SER A 55 -8.13 4.53 7.08
N LEU A 56 -8.94 3.64 6.50
CA LEU A 56 -8.61 3.00 5.22
C LEU A 56 -8.27 4.01 4.12
N LYS A 57 -9.06 5.10 4.01
CA LYS A 57 -8.80 6.19 3.07
C LYS A 57 -7.46 6.88 3.37
N GLY A 58 -7.18 7.16 4.65
CA GLY A 58 -5.90 7.74 5.07
C GLY A 58 -4.71 6.84 4.75
N ALA A 59 -4.86 5.53 4.94
CA ALA A 59 -3.83 4.55 4.62
C ALA A 59 -3.57 4.48 3.11
N LEU A 60 -4.62 4.50 2.27
CA LEU A 60 -4.48 4.58 0.81
C LEU A 60 -3.72 5.83 0.39
N SER A 61 -4.09 7.00 0.91
CA SER A 61 -3.38 8.26 0.62
C SER A 61 -1.91 8.20 1.07
N LEU A 62 -1.63 7.61 2.23
CA LEU A 62 -0.27 7.42 2.73
C LEU A 62 0.55 6.50 1.81
N VAL A 63 -0.02 5.38 1.37
CA VAL A 63 0.67 4.45 0.45
C VAL A 63 0.98 5.15 -0.88
N ILE A 64 0.03 5.89 -1.45
CA ILE A 64 0.25 6.68 -2.67
C ILE A 64 1.37 7.72 -2.46
N LYS A 65 1.38 8.41 -1.32
CA LYS A 65 2.45 9.35 -0.96
C LYS A 65 3.80 8.65 -0.85
N VAL A 66 3.86 7.49 -0.23
CA VAL A 66 5.09 6.69 -0.12
C VAL A 66 5.59 6.29 -1.51
N LEU A 67 4.72 5.75 -2.36
CA LEU A 67 5.05 5.32 -3.72
C LEU A 67 5.55 6.47 -4.59
N SER A 68 4.91 7.64 -4.55
CA SER A 68 5.36 8.80 -5.33
C SER A 68 6.73 9.33 -4.94
N ARG A 69 7.18 9.07 -3.71
CA ARG A 69 8.49 9.51 -3.21
C ARG A 69 9.57 8.46 -3.39
N THR A 70 9.20 7.21 -3.62
CA THR A 70 10.13 6.09 -3.76
C THR A 70 10.26 5.60 -5.19
N MET A 71 9.30 5.91 -6.06
CA MET A 71 9.42 5.68 -7.50
C MET A 71 10.21 6.82 -8.16
N ASP A 72 11.05 6.47 -9.12
CA ASP A 72 11.88 7.44 -9.87
C ASP A 72 11.07 8.34 -10.81
N SER A 73 9.78 8.04 -11.00
CA SER A 73 8.88 8.82 -11.86
C SER A 73 8.18 9.92 -11.07
N THR A 74 8.24 11.15 -11.58
CA THR A 74 7.55 12.32 -11.02
C THR A 74 6.03 12.28 -11.18
N THR A 75 5.52 11.33 -11.98
CA THR A 75 4.09 11.16 -12.25
C THR A 75 3.71 9.68 -12.17
N LEU A 76 2.63 9.37 -11.46
CA LEU A 76 2.12 8.01 -11.35
C LEU A 76 0.98 7.80 -12.36
N SER A 77 0.87 6.58 -12.88
CA SER A 77 -0.21 6.18 -13.78
C SER A 77 -0.83 4.86 -13.30
N PRO A 78 -2.15 4.67 -13.46
CA PRO A 78 -2.85 3.48 -12.96
C PRO A 78 -2.27 2.16 -13.49
N ASP A 79 -1.78 2.14 -14.73
CA ASP A 79 -1.17 0.98 -15.39
C ASP A 79 0.14 0.49 -14.73
N LYS A 80 0.76 1.31 -13.87
CA LYS A 80 2.04 0.99 -13.20
C LYS A 80 1.88 0.63 -11.74
N LEU A 81 0.65 0.65 -11.23
CA LEU A 81 0.35 0.50 -9.82
C LEU A 81 -0.70 -0.57 -9.62
N GLU A 82 -0.46 -1.44 -8.66
CA GLU A 82 -1.46 -2.36 -8.15
C GLU A 82 -1.65 -2.06 -6.67
N LEU A 83 -2.89 -1.83 -6.27
CA LEU A 83 -3.28 -1.64 -4.87
C LEU A 83 -4.37 -2.63 -4.53
N SER A 84 -4.24 -3.25 -3.36
CA SER A 84 -5.24 -4.13 -2.81
C SER A 84 -5.45 -3.81 -1.35
N THR A 85 -6.69 -3.92 -0.90
CA THR A 85 -7.10 -3.67 0.46
C THR A 85 -7.72 -4.92 1.06
N LEU A 86 -7.51 -5.08 2.36
CA LEU A 86 -8.11 -6.13 3.15
C LEU A 86 -8.81 -5.45 4.32
N SER A 87 -10.14 -5.52 4.34
CA SER A 87 -10.99 -4.87 5.34
C SER A 87 -12.01 -5.87 5.91
N LEU A 88 -12.71 -5.48 6.96
CA LEU A 88 -13.89 -6.20 7.43
C LEU A 88 -15.14 -5.59 6.78
N SER A 89 -16.14 -6.43 6.53
CA SER A 89 -17.48 -6.00 6.16
C SER A 89 -18.07 -5.05 7.21
N HIS A 90 -19.11 -4.29 6.84
CA HIS A 90 -19.70 -3.29 7.73
C HIS A 90 -20.22 -3.87 9.05
N ASP A 91 -20.68 -5.11 9.02
CA ASP A 91 -21.14 -5.90 10.17
C ASP A 91 -20.01 -6.68 10.87
N GLY A 92 -18.78 -6.61 10.37
CA GLY A 92 -17.60 -7.27 10.94
C GLY A 92 -17.58 -8.80 10.78
N SER A 93 -18.48 -9.36 9.98
CA SER A 93 -18.68 -10.80 9.85
C SER A 93 -17.73 -11.46 8.85
N GLU A 94 -17.29 -10.72 7.83
CA GLU A 94 -16.51 -11.24 6.72
C GLU A 94 -15.29 -10.37 6.40
N ILE A 95 -14.22 -11.01 5.93
CA ILE A 95 -13.05 -10.31 5.39
C ILE A 95 -13.34 -9.99 3.93
N VAL A 96 -13.25 -8.70 3.58
CA VAL A 96 -13.39 -8.21 2.22
C VAL A 96 -12.01 -7.91 1.67
N HIS A 97 -11.61 -8.68 0.65
CA HIS A 97 -10.45 -8.36 -0.17
C HIS A 97 -10.91 -7.58 -1.41
N HIS A 98 -10.36 -6.39 -1.61
CA HIS A 98 -10.68 -5.55 -2.77
C HIS A 98 -9.41 -5.09 -3.46
N GLN A 99 -9.19 -5.58 -4.68
CA GLN A 99 -8.18 -5.06 -5.59
C GLN A 99 -8.76 -3.84 -6.30
N LEU A 100 -8.10 -2.70 -6.13
CA LEU A 100 -8.58 -1.44 -6.69
C LEU A 100 -8.49 -1.49 -8.21
N ARG A 101 -9.55 -1.05 -8.87
CA ARG A 101 -9.63 -0.93 -10.33
C ARG A 101 -8.93 0.36 -10.79
N GLU A 102 -8.66 0.45 -12.10
CA GLU A 102 -7.98 1.62 -12.67
C GLU A 102 -8.73 2.93 -12.42
N ASP A 103 -10.07 2.94 -12.47
CA ASP A 103 -10.91 4.12 -12.20
C ASP A 103 -10.79 4.60 -10.73
N GLU A 104 -10.66 3.65 -9.80
CA GLU A 104 -10.44 3.93 -8.38
C GLU A 104 -9.03 4.47 -8.13
N LEU A 105 -8.02 3.85 -8.77
CA LEU A 105 -6.64 4.35 -8.73
C LEU A 105 -6.53 5.76 -9.31
N GLU A 106 -7.16 6.03 -10.45
CA GLU A 106 -7.18 7.36 -11.05
C GLU A 106 -7.73 8.40 -10.09
N THR A 107 -8.85 8.08 -9.42
CA THR A 107 -9.45 8.97 -8.43
C THR A 107 -8.47 9.25 -7.28
N LEU A 108 -7.82 8.22 -6.74
CA LEU A 108 -6.81 8.38 -5.68
C LEU A 108 -5.60 9.21 -6.12
N LEU A 109 -5.11 8.99 -7.34
CA LEU A 109 -3.99 9.73 -7.91
C LEU A 109 -4.36 11.19 -8.20
N LYS A 110 -5.59 11.46 -8.64
CA LYS A 110 -6.14 12.81 -8.80
C LYS A 110 -6.25 13.52 -7.45
N GLU A 111 -6.83 12.87 -6.44
CA GLU A 111 -6.91 13.41 -5.06
C GLU A 111 -5.52 13.74 -4.49
N ALA A 112 -4.51 12.95 -4.84
CA ALA A 112 -3.13 13.17 -4.39
C ALA A 112 -2.32 14.16 -5.26
N ASN A 113 -2.90 14.72 -6.33
CA ASN A 113 -2.23 15.55 -7.34
C ASN A 113 -1.01 14.87 -7.99
N LEU A 114 -1.08 13.55 -8.21
CA LEU A 114 0.03 12.73 -8.73
C LEU A 114 -0.29 12.08 -10.09
N LEU A 115 -1.49 12.29 -10.63
CA LEU A 115 -1.90 11.75 -11.92
C LEU A 115 -1.04 12.37 -13.04
N ALA A 116 -0.39 11.51 -13.83
CA ALA A 116 0.24 11.96 -15.07
C ALA A 116 -0.81 12.61 -16.01
N PRO A 117 -0.46 13.66 -16.77
CA PRO A 117 -1.35 14.16 -17.81
C PRO A 117 -1.63 13.03 -18.81
N LEU A 118 -2.91 12.88 -19.19
CA LEU A 118 -3.33 11.90 -20.18
C LEU A 118 -2.48 12.07 -21.45
N LYS A 119 -1.89 10.97 -21.95
CA LYS A 119 -1.24 10.99 -23.25
C LYS A 119 -2.30 11.41 -24.28
N PRO A 120 -2.03 12.35 -25.19
CA PRO A 120 -2.93 12.62 -26.29
C PRO A 120 -3.08 11.32 -27.10
N GLU A 121 -4.32 10.86 -27.30
CA GLU A 121 -4.63 9.81 -28.26
C GLU A 121 -4.05 10.23 -29.62
N SER A 122 -3.34 9.30 -30.26
CA SER A 122 -2.69 9.48 -31.56
C SER A 122 -3.71 9.34 -32.68
#